data_AF-A0A2T5PCL6-F1
#
_entry.id   AF-A0A2T5PCL6-F1
#
_cell.length_a   1.000
_cell.length_b   1.000
_cell.length_c   1.000
_cell.angle_alpha   90.00
_cell.angle_beta   90.00
_cell.angle_gamma   90.00
#
_symmetry.space_group_name_H-M   'P 1'
#
loop_
_entity.id
_entity.type
_entity.pdbx_description
1 polymer ?
#
loop_
_entity_poly.entity_id
_entity_poly.type
_entity_poly.pdbx_seq_one_letter_code
_entity_poly.pdbx_strand_id
1 'polypeptide(L)'
;MQANSETQESTEDHLSRVEKTVAMNRLLLLVVAGLILTMLASWITLGVIGFVSDDETAALAPEVVQLGEQVVQLEARLQQQQAHIDQQQTQLQAQAALLERLAAPSPAGSDPALRQQLARSLIGQEQGLQQTLLGLKSGMHDLAGMIVGSRSWLEHYQEALNKPLAESRARVEELRRWSTEQAE
;
A
#
# COMPACT_ATOMS: atom_id res chain seq x y z
N MET A 1 34.39 -72.90 -79.44
CA MET A 1 33.23 -72.85 -78.54
C MET A 1 33.67 -73.32 -77.17
N GLN A 2 34.19 -72.44 -76.31
CA GLN A 2 34.50 -72.72 -74.90
C GLN A 2 34.95 -71.41 -74.25
N ALA A 3 34.00 -70.69 -73.65
CA ALA A 3 34.22 -69.59 -72.71
C ALA A 3 32.85 -69.13 -72.19
N ASN A 4 32.16 -69.93 -71.37
CA ASN A 4 31.00 -69.41 -70.62
C ASN A 4 30.57 -70.21 -69.37
N SER A 5 31.42 -71.06 -68.77
CA SER A 5 30.96 -71.96 -67.70
C SER A 5 31.65 -71.80 -66.35
N GLU A 6 32.70 -70.97 -66.23
CA GLU A 6 33.49 -70.87 -64.98
C GLU A 6 33.15 -69.62 -64.14
N THR A 7 32.32 -68.70 -64.63
CA THR A 7 31.98 -67.45 -63.94
C THR A 7 30.69 -67.47 -63.12
N GLN A 8 29.92 -68.57 -63.16
CA GLN A 8 28.58 -68.61 -62.56
C GLN A 8 28.56 -69.17 -61.12
N GLU A 9 29.44 -70.12 -60.76
CA GLU A 9 29.54 -70.62 -59.37
C GLU A 9 30.12 -69.60 -58.39
N SER A 10 31.07 -68.77 -58.83
CA SER A 10 31.73 -67.78 -57.95
C SER A 10 30.82 -66.60 -57.58
N THR A 11 29.68 -66.38 -58.24
CA THR A 11 28.82 -65.21 -57.94
C THR A 11 27.76 -65.49 -56.87
N GLU A 12 27.23 -66.72 -56.78
CA GLU A 12 26.20 -67.10 -55.80
C GLU A 12 26.76 -67.23 -54.38
N ASP A 13 27.98 -67.78 -54.24
CA ASP A 13 28.67 -67.88 -52.95
C ASP A 13 29.11 -66.52 -52.39
N HIS A 14 29.36 -65.54 -53.27
CA HIS A 14 29.70 -64.18 -52.87
C HIS A 14 28.46 -63.37 -52.47
N LEU A 15 27.33 -63.53 -53.17
CA LEU A 15 26.07 -62.87 -52.82
C LEU A 15 25.54 -63.33 -51.45
N SER A 16 25.54 -64.62 -51.19
CA SER A 16 25.04 -65.19 -49.93
C SER A 16 25.92 -64.80 -48.72
N ARG A 17 27.24 -64.71 -48.90
CA ARG A 17 28.17 -64.25 -47.85
C ARG A 17 27.97 -62.77 -47.54
N VAL A 18 27.74 -61.94 -48.55
CA VAL A 18 27.48 -60.49 -48.40
C VAL A 18 26.12 -60.24 -47.76
N GLU A 19 25.07 -60.97 -48.16
CA GLU A 19 23.73 -60.83 -47.56
C GLU A 19 23.74 -61.19 -46.06
N LYS A 20 24.43 -62.26 -45.68
CA LYS A 20 24.60 -62.66 -44.27
C LYS A 20 25.39 -61.63 -43.46
N THR A 21 26.40 -60.98 -44.05
CA THR A 21 27.16 -59.93 -43.36
C THR A 21 26.35 -58.64 -43.23
N VAL A 22 25.56 -58.28 -44.22
CA VAL A 22 24.65 -57.12 -44.17
C VAL A 22 23.56 -57.31 -43.11
N ALA A 23 22.94 -58.50 -43.05
CA ALA A 23 21.95 -58.82 -42.03
C ALA A 23 22.55 -58.79 -40.61
N MET A 24 23.76 -59.32 -40.44
CA MET A 24 24.46 -59.31 -39.15
C MET A 24 24.86 -57.90 -38.72
N ASN A 25 25.32 -57.05 -39.65
CA ASN A 25 25.65 -55.67 -39.35
C ASN A 25 24.41 -54.86 -38.93
N ARG A 26 23.26 -55.10 -39.57
CA ARG A 26 21.99 -54.46 -39.21
C ARG A 26 21.49 -54.87 -37.83
N LEU A 27 21.69 -56.14 -37.44
CA LEU A 27 21.40 -56.63 -36.10
C LEU A 27 22.31 -56.00 -35.04
N LEU A 28 23.62 -55.92 -35.31
CA LEU A 28 24.60 -55.27 -34.43
C LEU A 28 24.27 -53.78 -34.22
N LEU A 29 23.90 -53.07 -35.29
CA LEU A 29 23.45 -51.68 -35.23
C LEU A 29 22.21 -51.48 -34.35
N LEU A 30 21.24 -52.38 -34.40
CA LEU A 30 20.04 -52.31 -33.55
C LEU A 30 20.35 -52.52 -32.07
N VAL A 31 21.25 -53.45 -31.74
CA VAL A 31 21.67 -53.70 -30.35
C VAL A 31 22.43 -52.49 -29.79
N VAL A 32 23.35 -51.92 -30.57
CA VAL A 32 24.11 -50.73 -30.18
C VAL A 32 23.19 -49.51 -30.03
N ALA A 33 22.25 -49.31 -30.95
CA ALA A 33 21.26 -48.24 -30.84
C ALA A 33 20.40 -48.37 -29.57
N GLY A 34 20.01 -49.59 -29.21
CA GLY A 34 19.29 -49.88 -27.97
C GLY A 34 20.09 -49.51 -26.72
N LEU A 35 21.37 -49.86 -26.68
CA LEU A 35 22.27 -49.50 -25.56
C LEU A 35 22.49 -47.99 -25.44
N ILE A 36 22.63 -47.29 -26.57
CA ILE A 36 22.77 -45.83 -26.57
C ILE A 36 21.49 -45.18 -26.04
N LEU A 37 20.32 -45.69 -26.44
CA LEU A 37 19.03 -45.18 -25.97
C LEU A 37 18.86 -45.32 -24.45
N THR A 38 19.21 -46.49 -23.89
CA THR A 38 19.09 -46.72 -22.44
C THR A 38 20.09 -45.87 -21.66
N MET A 39 21.31 -45.70 -22.18
CA MET A 39 22.33 -44.85 -21.57
C MET A 39 21.92 -43.37 -21.59
N LEU A 40 21.34 -42.89 -22.70
CA LEU A 40 20.80 -41.54 -22.81
C LEU A 40 19.63 -41.32 -21.85
N ALA A 41 18.73 -42.30 -21.74
CA ALA A 41 17.62 -42.25 -20.79
C ALA A 41 18.12 -42.17 -19.34
N SER A 42 19.12 -42.97 -18.96
CA SER A 42 19.74 -42.89 -17.64
C SER A 42 20.41 -41.54 -17.38
N TRP A 43 21.11 -40.97 -18.37
CA TRP A 43 21.71 -39.63 -18.25
C TRP A 43 20.66 -38.54 -18.05
N ILE A 44 19.52 -38.61 -18.76
CA ILE A 44 18.40 -37.68 -18.58
C ILE A 44 17.80 -37.84 -17.18
N THR A 45 17.59 -39.08 -16.70
CA THR A 45 17.06 -39.33 -15.35
C THR A 45 17.99 -38.79 -14.27
N LEU A 46 19.31 -38.99 -14.39
CA LEU A 46 20.32 -38.43 -13.49
C LEU A 46 20.38 -36.90 -13.57
N GLY A 47 20.26 -36.32 -14.76
CA GLY A 47 20.26 -34.87 -14.97
C GLY A 47 19.07 -34.16 -14.32
N VAL A 48 17.87 -34.73 -14.38
CA VAL A 48 16.67 -34.17 -13.73
C VAL A 48 16.81 -34.19 -12.21
N ILE A 49 17.38 -35.27 -11.65
CA ILE A 49 17.63 -35.36 -10.20
C ILE A 49 18.73 -34.37 -9.78
N GLY A 50 19.78 -34.19 -10.59
CA GLY A 50 20.84 -33.22 -10.36
C GLY A 50 20.35 -31.77 -10.41
N PHE A 51 19.43 -31.43 -11.33
CA PHE A 51 18.85 -30.10 -11.46
C PHE A 51 17.92 -29.73 -10.29
N VAL A 52 17.30 -30.73 -9.66
CA VAL A 52 16.44 -30.57 -8.47
C VAL A 52 17.25 -30.61 -7.17
N SER A 53 18.46 -31.17 -7.20
CA SER A 53 19.32 -31.34 -6.01
C SER A 53 20.43 -30.29 -5.90
N ASP A 54 20.46 -29.29 -6.79
CA ASP A 54 21.41 -28.19 -6.67
C ASP A 54 20.93 -27.21 -5.59
N ASP A 55 21.87 -26.84 -4.72
CA ASP A 55 21.74 -26.11 -3.45
C ASP A 55 21.05 -24.72 -3.59
N GLU A 56 20.86 -24.26 -4.83
CA GLU A 56 20.17 -23.03 -5.19
C GLU A 56 18.67 -23.07 -4.86
N THR A 57 18.02 -24.23 -5.00
CA THR A 57 16.58 -24.37 -4.65
C THR A 57 16.32 -24.36 -3.14
N ALA A 58 17.29 -24.79 -2.33
CA ALA A 58 17.22 -24.71 -0.88
C ALA A 58 17.46 -23.28 -0.35
N ALA A 59 18.30 -22.49 -1.04
CA ALA A 59 18.54 -21.08 -0.72
C ALA A 59 17.39 -20.15 -1.18
N LEU A 60 16.68 -20.49 -2.26
CA LEU A 60 15.52 -19.72 -2.77
C LEU A 60 14.24 -19.96 -1.96
N ALA A 61 14.10 -21.12 -1.31
CA ALA A 61 12.92 -21.45 -0.49
C ALA A 61 12.64 -20.46 0.66
N PRO A 62 13.62 -20.05 1.49
CA PRO A 62 13.37 -19.07 2.56
C PRO A 62 13.04 -17.67 2.04
N GLU A 63 13.65 -17.24 0.93
CA GLU A 63 13.42 -15.91 0.35
C GLU A 63 12.03 -15.80 -0.27
N VAL A 64 11.57 -16.84 -0.98
CA VAL A 64 10.21 -16.88 -1.55
C VAL A 64 9.14 -16.93 -0.45
N VAL A 65 9.39 -17.64 0.65
CA VAL A 65 8.49 -17.65 1.82
C VAL A 65 8.44 -16.28 2.49
N GLN A 66 9.59 -15.62 2.68
CA GLN A 66 9.67 -14.28 3.25
C GLN A 66 8.99 -13.23 2.36
N LEU A 67 9.09 -13.37 1.03
CA LEU A 67 8.42 -12.49 0.09
C LEU A 67 6.90 -12.69 0.11
N GLY A 68 6.44 -13.95 0.23
CA GLY A 68 5.03 -14.26 0.41
C GLY A 68 4.45 -13.67 1.70
N GLU A 69 5.18 -13.76 2.80
CA GLU A 69 4.77 -13.16 4.08
C GLU A 69 4.72 -11.62 4.00
N GLN A 70 5.67 -11.00 3.32
CA GLN A 70 5.67 -9.56 3.07
C GLN A 70 4.47 -9.11 2.24
N VAL A 71 4.10 -9.87 1.19
CA VAL A 71 2.92 -9.56 0.37
C VAL A 71 1.65 -9.62 1.21
N VAL A 72 1.47 -10.65 2.03
CA VAL A 72 0.32 -10.75 2.94
C VAL A 72 0.29 -9.59 3.94
N GLN A 73 1.45 -9.20 4.49
CA GLN A 73 1.54 -8.06 5.39
C GLN A 73 1.22 -6.73 4.69
N LEU A 74 1.68 -6.56 3.45
CA LEU A 74 1.40 -5.38 2.62
C LEU A 74 -0.09 -5.29 2.29
N GLU A 75 -0.73 -6.40 1.90
CA GLU A 75 -2.16 -6.45 1.65
C GLU A 75 -2.98 -6.11 2.91
N ALA A 76 -2.59 -6.65 4.06
CA ALA A 76 -3.23 -6.33 5.34
C ALA A 76 -3.09 -4.83 5.69
N ARG A 77 -1.90 -4.24 5.46
CA ARG A 77 -1.68 -2.80 5.67
C ARG A 77 -2.50 -1.95 4.70
N LEU A 78 -2.63 -2.35 3.44
CA LEU A 78 -3.46 -1.66 2.46
C LEU A 78 -4.94 -1.70 2.85
N GLN A 79 -5.45 -2.85 3.29
CA GLN A 79 -6.83 -2.97 3.78
C GLN A 79 -7.08 -2.10 5.02
N GLN A 80 -6.15 -2.09 5.97
CA GLN A 80 -6.24 -1.24 7.14
C GLN A 80 -6.23 0.25 6.76
N GLN A 81 -5.36 0.64 5.82
CA GLN A 81 -5.27 2.01 5.34
C GLN A 81 -6.53 2.44 4.61
N GLN A 82 -7.11 1.56 3.78
CA GLN A 82 -8.39 1.79 3.12
C GLN A 82 -9.52 2.02 4.14
N ALA A 83 -9.59 1.20 5.19
CA ALA A 83 -10.58 1.37 6.26
C ALA A 83 -10.40 2.72 7.00
N HIS A 84 -9.17 3.15 7.23
CA HIS A 84 -8.90 4.49 7.80
C HIS A 84 -9.33 5.62 6.86
N ILE A 85 -9.11 5.49 5.55
CA ILE A 85 -9.55 6.47 4.55
C ILE A 85 -11.09 6.54 4.53
N ASP A 86 -11.77 5.39 4.51
CA ASP A 86 -13.23 5.34 4.50
C ASP A 86 -13.82 5.95 5.79
N GLN A 87 -13.18 5.71 6.94
CA GLN A 87 -13.57 6.32 8.20
C GLN A 87 -13.38 7.84 8.19
N GLN A 88 -12.25 8.33 7.69
CA GLN A 88 -11.99 9.76 7.56
C GLN A 88 -12.97 10.41 6.58
N GLN A 89 -13.24 9.77 5.44
CA GLN A 89 -14.20 10.27 4.45
C GLN A 89 -15.61 10.34 5.05
N THR A 90 -16.02 9.35 5.83
CA THR A 90 -17.29 9.36 6.57
C THR A 90 -17.35 10.54 7.56
N GLN A 91 -16.27 10.78 8.32
CA GLN A 91 -16.20 11.90 9.26
C GLN A 91 -16.21 13.25 8.55
N LEU A 92 -15.53 13.39 7.41
CA LEU A 92 -15.53 14.60 6.61
C LEU A 92 -16.92 14.87 6.01
N GLN A 93 -17.61 13.84 5.53
CA GLN A 93 -19.00 13.98 5.05
C GLN A 93 -19.95 14.38 6.18
N ALA A 94 -19.81 13.80 7.37
CA ALA A 94 -20.62 14.18 8.52
C ALA A 94 -20.38 15.65 8.95
N GLN A 95 -19.13 16.09 8.94
CA GLN A 95 -18.77 17.49 9.21
C GLN A 95 -19.27 18.42 8.11
N ALA A 96 -19.13 18.05 6.84
CA ALA A 96 -19.64 18.82 5.70
C ALA A 96 -21.17 18.97 5.78
N ALA A 97 -21.90 17.90 6.12
CA ALA A 97 -23.34 17.94 6.32
C ALA A 97 -23.73 18.83 7.51
N LEU A 98 -22.95 18.84 8.59
CA LEU A 98 -23.14 19.76 9.72
C LEU A 98 -22.93 21.22 9.29
N LEU A 99 -21.85 21.50 8.57
CA LEU A 99 -21.53 22.81 8.01
C LEU A 99 -22.60 23.27 7.03
N GLU A 100 -23.10 22.39 6.16
CA GLU A 100 -24.19 22.69 5.23
C GLU A 100 -25.50 23.00 5.99
N ARG A 101 -25.80 22.29 7.08
CA ARG A 101 -26.94 22.61 7.95
C ARG A 101 -26.78 23.93 8.69
N LEU A 102 -25.54 24.32 9.03
CA LEU A 102 -25.21 25.60 9.67
C LEU A 102 -25.20 26.76 8.66
N ALA A 103 -24.82 26.49 7.41
CA ALA A 103 -24.69 27.46 6.32
C ALA A 103 -25.98 27.62 5.50
N ALA A 104 -26.86 26.62 5.52
CA ALA A 104 -28.20 26.74 4.98
C ALA A 104 -28.85 27.96 5.67
N PRO A 105 -29.37 28.93 4.90
CA PRO A 105 -30.09 30.05 5.48
C PRO A 105 -31.18 29.43 6.34
N SER A 106 -31.07 29.67 7.65
CA SER A 106 -32.01 29.13 8.61
C SER A 106 -33.40 29.46 8.09
N PRO A 107 -34.28 28.47 7.84
CA PRO A 107 -35.66 28.82 7.55
C PRO A 107 -36.09 29.70 8.72
N ALA A 108 -36.61 30.90 8.43
CA ALA A 108 -37.18 31.75 9.46
C ALA A 108 -38.14 30.87 10.28
N GLY A 109 -37.73 30.50 11.51
CA GLY A 109 -38.33 29.38 12.26
C GLY A 109 -37.39 28.26 12.74
N SER A 110 -36.07 28.44 12.83
CA SER A 110 -35.21 27.47 13.52
C SER A 110 -35.61 27.32 14.99
N ASP A 111 -35.77 26.06 15.40
CA ASP A 111 -36.11 25.65 16.77
C ASP A 111 -35.32 26.50 17.79
N PRO A 112 -36.00 27.27 18.66
CA PRO A 112 -35.33 28.13 19.63
C PRO A 112 -34.38 27.34 20.54
N ALA A 113 -34.67 26.07 20.82
CA ALA A 113 -33.80 25.21 21.62
C ALA A 113 -32.47 24.92 20.89
N LEU A 114 -32.53 24.61 19.59
CA LEU A 114 -31.33 24.36 18.78
C LEU A 114 -30.46 25.62 18.66
N ARG A 115 -31.08 26.79 18.47
CA ARG A 115 -30.35 28.08 18.44
C ARG A 115 -29.69 28.39 19.77
N GLN A 116 -30.37 28.17 20.89
CA GLN A 116 -29.78 28.35 22.22
C GLN A 116 -28.61 27.39 22.47
N GLN A 117 -28.73 26.12 22.05
CA GLN A 117 -27.66 25.14 22.18
C GLN A 117 -26.43 25.53 21.33
N LEU A 118 -26.64 25.97 20.09
CA LEU A 118 -25.57 26.44 19.22
C LEU A 118 -24.92 27.71 19.78
N ALA A 119 -25.72 28.69 20.21
CA ALA A 119 -25.24 29.92 20.83
C ALA A 119 -24.38 29.61 22.06
N ARG A 120 -24.82 28.70 22.93
CA ARG A 120 -24.07 28.27 24.11
C ARG A 120 -22.71 27.66 23.75
N SER A 121 -22.68 26.81 22.72
CA SER A 121 -21.42 26.21 22.24
C SER A 121 -20.46 27.28 21.68
N LEU A 122 -20.95 28.18 20.82
CA LEU A 122 -20.15 29.25 20.23
C LEU A 122 -19.64 30.25 21.28
N ILE A 123 -20.50 30.62 22.24
CA ILE A 123 -20.10 31.46 23.38
C ILE A 123 -19.01 30.77 24.21
N GLY A 124 -19.14 29.46 24.45
CA GLY A 124 -18.12 28.69 25.16
C GLY A 124 -16.77 28.69 24.44
N GLN A 125 -16.77 28.58 23.11
CA GLN A 125 -15.56 28.66 22.29
C GLN A 125 -14.91 30.04 22.37
N GLU A 126 -15.69 31.12 22.26
CA GLU A 126 -15.18 32.49 22.41
C GLU A 126 -14.61 32.74 23.82
N GLN A 127 -15.25 32.22 24.87
CA GLN A 127 -14.72 32.30 26.23
C GLN A 127 -13.39 31.56 26.39
N GLY A 128 -13.25 30.37 25.77
CA GLY A 128 -11.99 29.64 25.72
C GLY A 128 -10.87 30.42 25.01
N LEU A 129 -11.20 31.07 23.88
CA LEU A 129 -10.28 31.96 23.17
C LEU A 129 -9.85 33.13 24.07
N GLN A 130 -10.79 33.79 24.75
CA GLN A 130 -10.49 34.89 25.66
C GLN A 130 -9.55 34.45 26.78
N GLN A 131 -9.82 33.30 27.40
CA GLN A 131 -8.97 32.76 28.46
C GLN A 131 -7.55 32.48 27.95
N THR A 132 -7.42 31.94 26.74
CA THR A 132 -6.13 31.66 26.10
C THR A 132 -5.36 32.96 25.83
N LEU A 133 -6.02 33.97 25.27
CA LEU A 133 -5.40 35.28 24.99
C LEU A 133 -5.00 36.01 26.28
N LEU A 134 -5.80 35.92 27.34
CA LEU A 134 -5.47 36.48 28.64
C LEU A 134 -4.27 35.76 29.29
N GLY A 135 -4.23 34.43 29.21
CA GLY A 135 -3.11 33.63 29.66
C GLY A 135 -1.81 33.99 28.92
N LEU A 136 -1.88 34.13 27.60
CA LEU A 136 -0.76 34.58 26.78
C LEU A 136 -0.30 36.00 27.16
N LYS A 137 -1.23 36.93 27.36
CA LYS A 137 -0.94 38.30 27.80
C LYS A 137 -0.22 38.32 29.15
N SER A 138 -0.67 37.52 30.11
CA SER A 138 0.00 37.38 31.42
C SER A 138 1.39 36.77 31.28
N GLY A 139 1.51 35.66 30.55
CA GLY A 139 2.79 34.97 30.37
C GLY A 139 3.84 35.86 29.69
N MET A 140 3.45 36.64 28.68
CA MET A 140 4.35 37.63 28.06
C MET A 140 4.76 38.74 29.04
N HIS A 141 3.86 39.16 29.93
CA HIS A 141 4.17 40.15 30.96
C HIS A 141 5.19 39.61 31.96
N ASP A 142 5.00 38.37 32.43
CA ASP A 142 5.90 37.72 33.37
C ASP A 142 7.29 37.53 32.74
N LEU A 143 7.34 37.05 31.49
CA LEU A 143 8.57 36.93 30.70
C LEU A 143 9.28 38.27 30.53
N ALA A 144 8.53 39.34 30.24
CA ALA A 144 9.10 40.68 30.09
C ALA A 144 9.60 41.27 31.42
N GLY A 145 9.08 40.78 32.55
CA GLY A 145 9.59 41.10 33.89
C GLY A 145 10.90 40.39 34.21
N MET A 146 11.14 39.21 33.63
CA MET A 146 12.36 38.42 33.86
C MET A 146 13.57 38.88 33.02
N ILE A 147 13.34 39.56 31.89
CA ILE A 147 14.40 40.01 30.97
C ILE A 147 14.59 41.53 31.10
N VAL A 148 15.77 41.98 31.54
CA VAL A 148 16.09 43.42 31.66
C VAL A 148 16.05 44.07 30.28
N GLY A 149 15.14 45.04 30.09
CA GLY A 149 15.01 45.85 28.87
C GLY A 149 13.93 45.42 27.88
N SER A 150 13.23 44.30 28.08
CA SER A 150 12.24 43.77 27.11
C SER A 150 10.84 44.39 27.21
N ARG A 151 10.67 45.49 27.95
CA ARG A 151 9.36 46.13 28.17
C ARG A 151 8.81 46.85 26.94
N SER A 152 9.67 47.31 26.04
CA SER A 152 9.27 48.05 24.83
C SER A 152 8.51 47.17 23.82
N TRP A 153 8.79 45.87 23.76
CA TRP A 153 8.06 44.95 22.87
C TRP A 153 6.68 44.60 23.41
N LEU A 154 6.48 44.71 24.73
CA LEU A 154 5.22 44.39 25.38
C LEU A 154 4.09 45.30 24.92
N GLU A 155 4.35 46.60 24.74
CA GLU A 155 3.34 47.55 24.26
C GLU A 155 2.82 47.18 22.86
N HIS A 156 3.72 46.78 21.96
CA HIS A 156 3.36 46.41 20.60
C HIS A 156 2.47 45.16 20.55
N TYR A 157 2.77 44.14 21.36
CA TYR A 157 1.95 42.93 21.44
C TYR A 157 0.66 43.12 22.23
N GLN A 158 0.65 44.04 23.20
CA GLN A 158 -0.53 44.29 23.99
C GLN A 158 -1.66 44.83 23.12
N GLU A 159 -1.35 45.74 22.19
CA GLU A 159 -2.32 46.21 21.20
C GLU A 159 -2.80 45.07 20.28
N ALA A 160 -1.86 44.26 19.78
CA ALA A 160 -2.17 43.11 18.92
C ALA A 160 -3.07 42.05 19.60
N LEU A 161 -3.00 41.91 20.92
CA LEU A 161 -3.87 41.00 21.69
C LEU A 161 -5.16 41.66 22.18
N ASN A 162 -5.17 42.97 22.42
CA ASN A 162 -6.35 43.68 22.90
C ASN A 162 -7.46 43.70 21.83
N LYS A 163 -7.10 43.90 20.56
CA LYS A 163 -8.06 43.90 19.44
C LYS A 163 -8.85 42.58 19.32
N PRO A 164 -8.23 41.40 19.16
CA PRO A 164 -8.98 40.13 19.05
C PRO A 164 -9.75 39.81 20.33
N LEU A 165 -9.28 40.25 21.51
CA LEU A 165 -10.02 40.09 22.76
C LEU A 165 -11.30 40.94 22.78
N ALA A 166 -11.24 42.18 22.30
CA ALA A 166 -12.40 43.05 22.17
C ALA A 166 -13.40 42.52 21.14
N GLU A 167 -12.92 42.07 19.98
CA GLU A 167 -13.75 41.45 18.95
C GLU A 167 -14.42 40.16 19.44
N SER A 168 -13.71 39.32 20.21
CA SER A 168 -14.28 38.13 20.82
C SER A 168 -15.42 38.46 21.80
N ARG A 169 -15.25 39.50 22.63
CA ARG A 169 -16.31 39.97 23.53
C ARG A 169 -17.53 40.47 22.77
N ALA A 170 -17.31 41.25 21.71
CA ALA A 170 -18.39 41.73 20.85
C ALA A 170 -19.17 40.56 20.20
N ARG A 171 -18.47 39.53 19.71
CA ARG A 171 -19.13 38.32 19.17
C ARG A 171 -19.94 37.58 20.23
N VAL A 172 -19.47 37.49 21.49
CA VAL A 172 -20.27 36.91 22.58
C VAL A 172 -21.56 37.68 22.82
N GLU A 173 -21.52 39.01 22.79
CA GLU A 173 -22.70 39.86 22.96
C GLU A 173 -23.69 39.71 21.78
N GLU A 174 -23.18 39.63 20.56
CA GLU A 174 -23.97 39.33 19.37
C GLU A 174 -24.64 37.95 19.45
N LEU A 175 -23.89 36.91 19.80
CA LEU A 175 -24.41 35.55 19.96
C LEU A 175 -25.47 35.45 21.06
N ARG A 176 -25.32 36.21 22.15
CA ARG A 176 -26.34 36.30 23.20
C ARG A 176 -27.64 36.90 22.67
N ARG A 177 -27.55 38.02 21.95
CA ARG A 177 -28.73 38.67 21.33
C ARG A 177 -29.39 37.75 20.31
N TRP A 178 -28.60 37.15 19.43
CA TRP A 178 -29.07 36.18 18.44
C TRP A 178 -29.82 34.99 19.07
N SER A 179 -29.36 34.53 20.24
CA SER A 179 -30.01 33.44 20.98
C SER A 179 -31.38 33.81 21.56
N THR A 180 -31.64 35.11 21.76
CA THR A 180 -32.87 35.64 22.38
C THR A 180 -33.85 36.28 21.40
N GLU A 181 -33.39 36.76 20.24
CA GLU A 181 -34.15 37.59 19.27
C GLU A 181 -35.35 36.93 18.58
N GLN A 182 -35.69 35.66 18.84
CA GLN A 182 -36.97 35.08 18.37
C GLN A 182 -37.66 34.22 19.44
N ALA A 183 -37.38 34.48 20.72
CA ALA A 183 -38.13 33.89 21.83
C ALA A 183 -39.33 34.78 22.26
N GLU A 184 -39.53 35.91 21.58
CA GLU A 184 -40.70 36.79 21.64
C GLU A 184 -41.51 36.69 20.35
#